data_AF-A0A355DWY1-F1
#
_entry.id   AF-A0A355DWY1-F1
#
_cell.length_a   1.000
_cell.length_b   1.000
_cell.length_c   1.000
_cell.angle_alpha   90.00
_cell.angle_beta   90.00
_cell.angle_gamma   90.00
#
_symmetry.space_group_name_H-M   'P 1'
#
loop_
_entity.id
_entity.type
_entity.pdbx_description
1 polymer ?
#
loop_
_entity_poly.entity_id
_entity_poly.type
_entity_poly.pdbx_seq_one_letter_code
_entity_poly.pdbx_strand_id
1 'polypeptide(L)' 'MNLVIPKPSSLMGKIKLETIDSHTLFKFTDDLQLRMEELLEKKKAELLTLAEVAELEAIGELDRIFTHINAMLLTQN' A
#
# COMPACT_ATOMS: atom_id res chain seq x y z
N MET A 1 -5.28 -14.95 21.40
CA MET A 1 -4.58 -13.76 20.86
C MET A 1 -5.54 -13.06 19.93
N ASN A 2 -5.81 -11.77 20.13
CA ASN A 2 -6.73 -11.02 19.26
C ASN A 2 -5.96 -10.60 17.99
N LEU A 3 -6.31 -11.16 16.83
CA LEU A 3 -5.72 -10.76 15.56
C LEU A 3 -6.30 -9.40 15.19
N VAL A 4 -5.55 -8.32 15.42
CA VAL A 4 -5.92 -7.00 14.91
C VAL A 4 -5.74 -7.05 13.41
N ILE A 5 -6.85 -7.17 12.68
CA ILE A 5 -6.85 -7.06 11.22
C ILE A 5 -6.55 -5.59 10.89
N PRO A 6 -5.39 -5.27 10.30
CA PRO A 6 -5.09 -3.90 9.91
C PRO A 6 -6.10 -3.49 8.83
N LYS A 7 -6.88 -2.45 9.10
CA LYS A 7 -7.75 -1.86 8.08
C LYS A 7 -6.88 -1.03 7.14
N PRO A 8 -7.16 -0.98 5.83
CA PRO A 8 -6.39 -0.14 4.91
C PRO A 8 -6.31 1.33 5.39
N SER A 9 -7.39 1.84 6.00
CA SER A 9 -7.43 3.19 6.56
C SER A 9 -6.44 3.45 7.71
N SER A 10 -5.94 2.43 8.41
CA SER A 10 -4.90 2.63 9.42
C SER A 10 -3.55 3.00 8.81
N LEU A 11 -3.35 2.75 7.52
CA LEU A 11 -2.14 3.07 6.77
C LEU A 11 -2.15 4.48 6.17
N MET A 12 -3.20 5.28 6.42
CA MET A 12 -3.35 6.63 5.83
C MET A 12 -2.16 7.56 6.13
N GLY A 13 -1.55 7.43 7.31
CA GLY A 13 -0.35 8.21 7.68
C GLY A 13 0.93 7.81 6.97
N LYS A 14 0.91 6.75 6.15
CA LYS A 14 2.03 6.24 5.37
C LYS A 14 1.84 6.44 3.87
N ILE A 15 1.04 7.44 3.51
CA ILE A 15 0.81 7.87 2.14
C ILE A 15 1.42 9.24 1.98
N LYS A 16 2.05 9.48 0.83
CA LYS A 16 2.52 10.79 0.41
C LYS A 16 1.87 11.18 -0.92
N LEU A 17 1.69 12.48 -1.10
CA LEU A 17 1.41 13.05 -2.41
C LEU A 17 2.74 13.36 -3.07
N GLU A 18 2.88 13.00 -4.34
CA GLU A 18 4.04 13.34 -5.14
C GLU A 18 3.58 14.00 -6.44
N THR A 19 4.17 15.15 -6.75
CA THR A 19 3.92 15.84 -8.02
C THR A 19 4.94 15.36 -9.04
N ILE A 20 4.45 14.75 -10.12
CA ILE A 20 5.25 14.35 -11.28
C ILE A 20 4.71 15.15 -12.47
N ASP A 21 5.58 15.91 -13.11
CA ASP A 21 5.24 16.90 -14.13
C ASP A 21 4.18 17.91 -13.64
N SER A 22 2.92 17.72 -14.06
CA SER A 22 1.77 18.57 -13.68
C SER A 22 0.69 17.80 -12.91
N HIS A 23 0.94 16.53 -12.58
CA HIS A 23 -0.03 15.66 -11.91
C HIS A 23 0.41 15.40 -10.47
N THR A 24 -0.52 15.60 -9.53
CA THR A 24 -0.31 15.20 -8.14
C THR A 24 -0.88 13.81 -7.94
N LEU A 25 -0.03 12.84 -7.63
CA LEU A 25 -0.37 11.43 -7.51
C LEU A 25 -0.19 10.94 -6.08
N PHE A 26 -1.00 9.96 -5.69
CA PHE A 26 -0.86 9.25 -4.42
C PHE A 26 0.22 8.18 -4.52
N LYS A 27 1.11 8.13 -3.54
CA LYS A 27 2.13 7.09 -3.40
C LYS A 27 2.29 6.66 -1.95
N PHE A 28 2.85 5.47 -1.75
CA PHE A 28 3.30 5.05 -0.43
C PHE A 28 4.54 5.85 0.00
N THR A 29 4.72 6.01 1.31
CA THR A 29 6.02 6.42 1.84
C THR A 29 7.06 5.33 1.58
N ASP A 30 8.33 5.73 1.57
CA ASP A 30 9.43 4.80 1.28
C ASP A 30 9.46 3.65 2.31
N ASP A 31 9.14 3.93 3.58
CA ASP A 31 9.00 2.91 4.63
C ASP A 31 7.89 1.89 4.34
N LEU A 32 6.74 2.34 3.83
CA LEU A 32 5.62 1.45 3.54
C LEU A 32 5.87 0.63 2.27
N GLN A 33 6.53 1.24 1.28
CA GLN A 33 6.94 0.55 0.08
C GLN A 33 7.99 -0.53 0.40
N LEU A 34 9.03 -0.20 1.18
CA LEU A 34 10.03 -1.16 1.63
C LEU A 34 9.38 -2.31 2.43
N ARG A 35 8.44 -1.98 3.33
CA ARG A 35 7.70 -2.98 4.09
C ARG A 35 6.89 -3.92 3.18
N MET A 36 6.24 -3.38 2.15
CA MET A 36 5.52 -4.19 1.17
C MET A 36 6.47 -5.14 0.42
N GLU A 37 7.64 -4.66 0.00
CA GLU A 37 8.67 -5.47 -0.67
C GLU A 37 9.16 -6.62 0.24
N GLU A 38 9.46 -6.34 1.51
CA GLU A 38 9.83 -7.35 2.50
C GLU A 38 8.74 -8.43 2.66
N LEU A 39 7.48 -8.02 2.77
CA LEU A 39 6.34 -8.94 2.91
C LEU A 39 6.17 -9.80 1.66
N LEU A 40 6.40 -9.25 0.46
CA LEU A 40 6.37 -10.00 -0.79
C LEU A 40 7.51 -11.02 -0.87
N GLU A 41 8.71 -10.67 -0.45
CA GLU A 41 9.83 -11.64 -0.37
C GLU A 41 9.55 -12.76 0.64
N LYS A 42 9.02 -12.44 1.82
CA LYS A 42 8.58 -13.45 2.79
C LYS A 42 7.46 -14.33 2.24
N LYS A 43 6.53 -13.76 1.46
CA LYS A 43 5.46 -14.51 0.80
C LYS A 43 6.02 -15.55 -0.17
N LYS A 44 7.00 -15.17 -0.98
CA LYS A 44 7.67 -16.08 -1.93
C LYS A 44 8.35 -17.24 -1.22
N ALA A 45 8.89 -17.00 -0.03
CA ALA A 45 9.50 -18.02 0.81
C ALA A 45 8.50 -18.81 1.67
N GLU A 46 7.20 -18.53 1.58
CA GLU A 46 6.15 -19.10 2.44
C GLU A 46 6.37 -18.85 3.95
N LEU A 47 7.04 -17.75 4.30
CA LEU A 47 7.42 -17.39 5.68
C LEU A 47 6.51 -16.33 6.32
N LEU A 48 5.37 -16.01 5.69
CA LEU A 48 4.46 -15.02 6.25
C LEU A 48 3.74 -15.56 7.48
N THR A 49 3.77 -14.78 8.56
CA THR A 49 2.86 -14.98 9.69
C THR A 49 1.44 -14.53 9.34
N LEU A 50 0.43 -15.00 10.07
CA LEU A 50 -0.96 -14.57 9.86
C LEU A 50 -1.15 -13.05 9.98
N ALA A 51 -0.39 -12.40 10.86
CA ALA A 51 -0.42 -10.94 11.01
C ALA A 51 0.15 -10.24 9.77
N GLU A 52 1.25 -10.77 9.21
CA GLU A 52 1.88 -10.25 8.01
C GLU A 52 1.05 -10.51 6.74
N VAL A 53 0.29 -11.61 6.69
CA VAL A 53 -0.71 -11.83 5.63
C VAL A 53 -1.76 -10.72 5.68
N ALA A 54 -2.33 -10.45 6.85
CA ALA A 54 -3.35 -9.41 6.99
C ALA A 54 -2.78 -8.00 6.70
N GLU A 55 -1.54 -7.73 7.09
CA GLU A 55 -0.82 -6.50 6.74
C GLU A 55 -0.66 -6.36 5.22
N LEU A 56 -0.19 -7.40 4.55
CA LEU A 56 0.01 -7.41 3.10
C LEU A 56 -1.31 -7.24 2.33
N GLU A 57 -2.40 -7.85 2.82
CA GLU A 57 -3.75 -7.65 2.25
C GLU A 57 -4.21 -6.19 2.37
N ALA A 58 -4.03 -5.56 3.54
CA ALA A 58 -4.40 -4.17 3.76
C ALA A 58 -3.60 -3.20 2.87
N ILE A 59 -2.29 -3.44 2.71
CA ILE A 59 -1.43 -2.69 1.80
C ILE A 59 -1.90 -2.86 0.35
N GLY A 60 -2.17 -4.09 -0.07
CA GLY A 60 -2.62 -4.40 -1.43
C GLY A 60 -3.98 -3.81 -1.79
N GLU A 61 -4.90 -3.68 -0.83
CA GLU A 61 -6.16 -2.97 -1.03
C GLU A 61 -5.93 -1.47 -1.23
N LEU A 62 -5.04 -0.87 -0.43
CA LEU A 62 -4.66 0.55 -0.56
C LEU A 62 -4.04 0.85 -1.94
N ASP A 63 -3.16 -0.04 -2.39
CA ASP A 63 -2.46 0.09 -3.68
C ASP A 63 -3.46 0.13 -4.86
N ARG A 64 -4.48 -0.74 -4.82
CA ARG A 64 -5.54 -0.77 -5.83
C ARG A 64 -6.37 0.51 -5.83
N ILE A 65 -6.70 1.03 -4.64
CA ILE A 65 -7.44 2.29 -4.51
C ILE A 65 -6.64 3.44 -5.12
N PHE A 66 -5.35 3.56 -4.79
CA PHE A 66 -4.53 4.64 -5.34
C PHE A 66 -4.23 4.47 -6.82
N THR A 67 -4.01 3.25 -7.29
CA THR A 67 -3.86 2.99 -8.73
C THR A 67 -5.09 3.47 -9.49
N HIS A 68 -6.30 3.21 -8.97
CA HIS A 68 -7.53 3.69 -9.58
C HIS A 68 -7.64 5.22 -9.56
N ILE A 69 -7.41 5.85 -8.41
CA ILE A 69 -7.47 7.32 -8.27
C ILE A 69 -6.41 7.99 -9.17
N ASN A 70 -5.18 7.51 -9.15
CA ASN A 70 -4.09 8.02 -9.99
C ASN A 70 -4.42 7.87 -11.47
N ALA A 71 -4.97 6.73 -11.90
CA ALA A 71 -5.42 6.55 -13.28
C ALA A 71 -6.47 7.60 -13.67
N MET A 72 -7.49 7.83 -12.81
CA MET A 72 -8.50 8.85 -13.06
C MET A 72 -7.91 10.26 -13.16
N LEU A 73 -6.98 10.61 -12.26
CA LEU A 73 -6.30 11.92 -12.26
C LEU A 73 -5.46 12.14 -13.52
N LEU A 74 -4.84 11.08 -14.04
CA LEU A 74 -4.07 11.15 -15.28
C LEU A 74 -4.95 11.24 -16.53
N THR A 75 -6.16 10.66 -16.51
CA THR A 75 -7.10 10.68 -17.66
C THR A 75 -7.94 11.95 -17.77
N GLN A 76 -8.04 12.77 -16.71
CA GLN A 76 -8.89 13.97 -16.71
C GLN A 76 -8.24 15.21 -17.34
N ASN A 77 -7.10 15.07 -18.03
CA ASN A 77 -6.44 16.14 -18.78
C ASN A 77 -6.52 15.93 -20.29
#